data_AF-A0A7V4XSL7-F1
#
_entry.id   AF-A0A7V4XSL7-F1
#
_cell.length_a   1.000
_cell.length_b   1.000
_cell.length_c   1.000
_cell.angle_alpha   90.00
_cell.angle_beta   90.00
_cell.angle_gamma   90.00
#
_symmetry.space_group_name_H-M   'P 1'
#
loop_
_entity.id
_entity.type
_entity.pdbx_description
1 polymer ?
#
loop_
_entity_poly.entity_id
_entity_poly.type
_entity_poly.pdbx_seq_one_letter_code
_entity_poly.pdbx_strand_id
1 'polypeptide(L)'
;MLISLRYSPMRHWPHRHWNHFALHRWTAYLSLVTLFLHPAVLLLAARPHFRLFDLLVPIHSPLQPTINVLGAIALYLLLVVIGTSMLRHRMPRRLWRGLHYLVYPAAVLLLLHSLLTDPNLINGHPDYTDGGKVFVEITILVVAAASWVRYRLRGKGLRPLK
;
A
#
# COMPACT_ATOMS: atom_id res chain seq x y z
N MET A 1 -1.63 -10.09 6.96
CA MET A 1 -2.44 -10.04 8.19
C MET A 1 -2.72 -11.42 8.80
N LEU A 2 -3.16 -12.42 8.02
CA LEU A 2 -3.41 -13.79 8.52
C LEU A 2 -2.19 -14.73 8.45
N ILE A 3 -1.35 -14.57 7.43
CA ILE A 3 -0.10 -15.34 7.25
C ILE A 3 0.85 -15.13 8.45
N SER A 4 0.93 -13.90 8.98
CA SER A 4 1.75 -13.58 10.16
C SER A 4 1.22 -14.18 11.46
N LEU A 5 -0.08 -14.48 11.53
CA LEU A 5 -0.72 -15.09 12.70
C LEU A 5 -0.74 -16.63 12.60
N ARG A 6 -0.20 -17.21 11.51
CA ARG A 6 -0.28 -18.64 11.20
C ARG A 6 -1.71 -19.20 11.33
N TYR A 7 -2.70 -18.38 11.00
CA TYR A 7 -4.09 -18.77 11.10
C TYR A 7 -4.42 -19.81 10.02
N SER A 8 -4.95 -20.96 10.44
CA SER A 8 -5.43 -22.01 9.54
C SER A 8 -6.95 -22.05 9.56
N PRO A 9 -7.62 -21.58 8.49
CA PRO A 9 -9.08 -21.67 8.35
C PRO A 9 -9.56 -23.08 8.02
N MET A 10 -8.66 -24.05 7.86
CA MET A 10 -9.05 -25.47 7.89
C MET A 10 -9.29 -25.92 9.33
N ARG A 11 -8.44 -25.47 10.27
CA ARG A 11 -8.49 -25.88 11.68
C ARG A 11 -9.45 -25.03 12.52
N HIS A 12 -9.81 -23.83 12.07
CA HIS A 12 -10.71 -22.91 12.75
C HIS A 12 -11.75 -22.39 11.76
N TRP A 13 -12.94 -22.03 12.25
CA TRP A 13 -14.05 -21.47 11.46
C TRP A 13 -13.55 -20.40 10.47
N PRO A 14 -13.91 -20.40 9.17
CA PRO A 14 -15.08 -21.06 8.59
C PRO A 14 -14.86 -22.49 8.06
N HIS A 15 -13.73 -23.15 8.39
CA HIS A 15 -13.43 -24.52 7.91
C HIS A 15 -13.38 -24.64 6.37
N ARG A 16 -13.04 -23.55 5.70
CA ARG A 16 -12.93 -23.48 4.24
C ARG A 16 -11.47 -23.37 3.81
N HIS A 17 -11.09 -24.13 2.78
CA HIS A 17 -9.76 -24.08 2.22
C HIS A 17 -9.57 -22.77 1.43
N TRP A 18 -8.92 -21.78 2.03
CA TRP A 18 -8.53 -20.53 1.39
C TRP A 18 -7.02 -20.40 1.30
N ASN A 19 -6.52 -20.20 0.07
CA ASN A 19 -5.09 -20.06 -0.17
C ASN A 19 -4.65 -18.60 0.05
N HIS A 20 -4.28 -18.26 1.28
CA HIS A 20 -3.76 -16.92 1.63
C HIS A 20 -2.52 -16.53 0.84
N PHE A 21 -1.68 -17.50 0.46
CA PHE A 21 -0.50 -17.23 -0.35
C PHE A 21 -0.89 -16.86 -1.78
N ALA A 22 -1.90 -17.52 -2.35
CA ALA A 22 -2.45 -17.13 -3.65
C ALA A 22 -3.08 -15.73 -3.57
N LEU A 23 -3.87 -15.43 -2.52
CA LEU A 23 -4.44 -14.11 -2.32
C LEU A 23 -3.34 -13.04 -2.22
N HIS A 24 -2.32 -13.26 -1.38
CA HIS A 24 -1.18 -12.36 -1.27
C HIS A 24 -0.48 -12.13 -2.61
N ARG A 25 -0.26 -13.21 -3.39
CA ARG A 25 0.37 -13.14 -4.71
C ARG A 25 -0.47 -12.34 -5.70
N TRP A 26 -1.78 -12.58 -5.76
CA TRP A 26 -2.70 -11.81 -6.60
C TRP A 26 -2.74 -10.34 -6.20
N THR A 27 -2.85 -10.03 -4.90
CA THR A 27 -2.80 -8.64 -4.42
C THR A 27 -1.45 -8.00 -4.75
N ALA A 28 -0.34 -8.74 -4.70
CA ALA A 28 0.97 -8.22 -5.07
C ALA A 28 1.07 -7.90 -6.58
N TYR A 29 0.49 -8.74 -7.45
CA TYR A 29 0.42 -8.46 -8.89
C TYR A 29 -0.44 -7.24 -9.20
N LEU A 30 -1.61 -7.13 -8.57
CA LEU A 30 -2.46 -5.96 -8.71
C LEU A 30 -1.75 -4.70 -8.22
N SER A 31 -1.11 -4.75 -7.05
CA SER A 31 -0.29 -3.64 -6.54
C SER A 31 0.83 -3.27 -7.50
N LEU A 32 1.52 -4.23 -8.12
CA LEU A 32 2.58 -3.97 -9.09
C LEU A 32 2.05 -3.23 -10.32
N VAL A 33 0.92 -3.69 -10.87
CA VAL A 33 0.28 -3.04 -12.03
C VAL A 33 -0.13 -1.62 -11.67
N THR A 34 -0.86 -1.43 -10.56
CA THR A 34 -1.29 -0.11 -10.11
C THR A 34 -0.11 0.81 -9.82
N LEU A 35 0.98 0.30 -9.22
CA LEU A 35 2.18 1.07 -8.89
C LEU A 35 2.80 1.74 -10.11
N PHE A 36 2.86 1.04 -11.25
CA PHE A 36 3.40 1.59 -12.49
C PHE A 36 2.36 2.38 -13.29
N LEU A 37 1.13 1.88 -13.36
CA LEU A 37 0.08 2.49 -14.16
C LEU A 37 -0.36 3.85 -13.61
N HIS A 38 -0.53 3.95 -12.28
CA HIS A 38 -1.03 5.15 -11.62
C HIS A 38 -0.23 6.42 -11.97
N PRO A 39 1.10 6.48 -11.76
CA PRO A 39 1.87 7.67 -12.12
C PRO A 39 2.04 7.82 -13.64
N ALA A 40 2.05 6.72 -14.40
CA ALA A 40 2.21 6.78 -15.86
C ALA A 40 1.06 7.51 -16.55
N VAL A 41 -0.16 7.46 -16.01
CA VAL A 41 -1.30 8.22 -16.54
C VAL A 41 -1.03 9.73 -16.52
N LEU A 42 -0.24 10.25 -15.58
CA LEU A 42 0.11 11.68 -15.53
C LEU A 42 0.93 12.13 -16.74
N LEU A 43 1.69 11.22 -17.37
CA LEU A 43 2.44 11.53 -18.60
C LEU A 43 1.52 11.80 -19.79
N LEU A 44 0.26 11.35 -19.72
CA LEU A 44 -0.76 11.57 -20.73
C LEU A 44 -1.58 12.85 -20.47
N ALA A 45 -1.38 13.51 -19.32
CA ALA A 45 -2.11 14.72 -18.97
C ALA A 45 -1.69 15.89 -19.86
N ALA A 46 -2.70 16.59 -20.41
CA ALA A 46 -2.46 17.76 -21.25
C ALA A 46 -1.96 18.97 -20.43
N ARG A 47 -2.53 19.17 -19.22
CA ARG A 47 -2.11 20.23 -18.28
C ARG A 47 -2.35 19.77 -16.82
N PRO A 48 -1.38 20.01 -15.91
CA PRO A 48 -0.01 20.41 -16.20
C PRO A 48 0.76 19.27 -16.91
N HIS A 49 1.84 19.63 -17.61
CA HIS A 49 2.63 18.66 -18.35
C HIS A 49 3.68 18.01 -17.45
N PHE A 50 3.46 16.75 -17.05
CA PHE A 50 4.41 15.97 -16.26
C PHE A 50 5.43 15.27 -17.16
N ARG A 51 6.71 15.38 -16.81
CA ARG A 51 7.82 14.65 -17.44
C ARG A 51 8.12 13.40 -16.65
N LEU A 52 8.76 12.42 -17.28
CA LEU A 52 9.23 11.20 -16.59
C LEU A 52 10.11 11.52 -15.36
N PHE A 53 10.91 12.59 -15.44
CA PHE A 53 11.73 13.04 -14.32
C PHE A 53 10.90 13.52 -13.13
N ASP A 54 9.73 14.14 -13.35
CA ASP A 54 8.84 14.61 -12.30
C ASP A 54 8.21 13.43 -11.53
N LEU A 55 8.10 12.25 -12.15
CA LEU A 55 7.61 11.04 -11.48
C LEU A 55 8.68 10.40 -10.58
N LEU A 56 9.94 10.44 -10.99
CA LEU A 56 11.05 9.87 -10.23
C LEU A 56 11.49 10.84 -9.11
N VAL A 57 11.73 12.09 -9.45
CA VAL A 57 12.23 13.10 -8.50
C VAL A 57 11.26 14.28 -8.47
N PRO A 58 10.09 14.13 -7.82
CA PRO A 58 9.02 15.15 -7.82
C PRO A 58 9.32 16.41 -7.00
N ILE A 59 10.59 16.67 -6.67
CA ILE A 59 11.02 17.87 -5.93
C ILE A 59 10.70 19.14 -6.73
N HIS A 60 10.77 19.03 -8.06
CA HIS A 60 10.45 20.10 -9.00
C HIS A 60 9.15 19.86 -9.76
N SER A 61 8.28 18.97 -9.24
CA SER A 61 6.99 18.68 -9.85
C SER A 61 6.18 19.96 -10.06
N PRO A 62 5.53 20.13 -11.23
CA PRO A 62 4.78 21.36 -11.55
C PRO A 62 3.62 21.63 -10.59
N LEU A 63 3.11 20.57 -9.94
CA LEU A 63 2.05 20.66 -8.94
C LEU A 63 2.35 19.77 -7.74
N GLN A 64 1.88 20.23 -6.58
CA GLN A 64 1.87 19.48 -5.31
C GLN A 64 3.20 18.75 -4.99
N PRO A 65 4.38 19.39 -5.15
CA PRO A 65 5.68 18.69 -5.08
C PRO A 65 5.93 18.01 -3.73
N THR A 66 5.53 18.64 -2.62
CA THR A 66 5.66 18.05 -1.27
C THR A 66 4.87 16.76 -1.12
N ILE A 67 3.63 16.74 -1.62
CA ILE A 67 2.75 15.57 -1.57
C ILE A 67 3.27 14.49 -2.53
N ASN A 68 3.74 14.88 -3.72
CA ASN A 68 4.31 13.96 -4.70
C ASN A 68 5.61 13.30 -4.19
N VAL A 69 6.44 14.01 -3.41
CA VAL A 69 7.61 13.42 -2.74
C VAL A 69 7.20 12.29 -1.78
N LEU A 70 6.08 12.40 -1.05
CA LEU A 70 5.57 11.29 -0.23
C LEU A 70 5.25 10.06 -1.08
N GLY A 71 4.59 10.28 -2.24
CA GLY A 71 4.29 9.25 -3.22
C GLY A 71 5.55 8.58 -3.79
N ALA A 72 6.57 9.36 -4.14
CA ALA A 72 7.85 8.85 -4.64
C ALA A 72 8.59 8.01 -3.59
N ILE A 73 8.63 8.46 -2.33
CA ILE A 73 9.24 7.66 -1.25
C ILE A 73 8.48 6.33 -1.10
N ALA A 74 7.15 6.35 -1.11
CA ALA A 74 6.33 5.13 -1.05
C ALA A 74 6.63 4.19 -2.24
N LEU A 75 6.72 4.73 -3.46
CA LEU A 75 7.10 4.00 -4.67
C LEU A 75 8.46 3.31 -4.49
N TYR A 76 9.48 4.04 -4.04
CA TYR A 76 10.81 3.48 -3.82
C TYR A 76 10.84 2.36 -2.78
N LEU A 77 10.14 2.53 -1.67
CA LEU A 77 10.01 1.47 -0.67
C LEU A 77 9.31 0.24 -1.24
N LEU A 78 8.27 0.41 -2.05
CA LEU A 78 7.58 -0.71 -2.70
C LEU A 78 8.49 -1.41 -3.73
N LEU A 79 9.27 -0.67 -4.52
CA LEU A 79 10.25 -1.25 -5.44
C LEU A 79 11.30 -2.09 -4.71
N VAL A 80 11.79 -1.62 -3.55
CA VAL A 80 12.69 -2.40 -2.69
C VAL A 80 11.99 -3.68 -2.20
N VAL A 81 10.76 -3.59 -1.69
CA VAL A 81 10.00 -4.77 -1.21
C VAL A 81 9.77 -5.79 -2.33
N ILE A 82 9.37 -5.33 -3.51
CA ILE A 82 9.11 -6.18 -4.67
C ILE A 82 10.40 -6.84 -5.15
N GLY A 83 11.46 -6.05 -5.42
CA GLY A 83 12.73 -6.56 -5.91
C GLY A 83 13.38 -7.56 -4.95
N THR A 84 13.37 -7.26 -3.65
CA THR A 84 13.88 -8.17 -2.61
C THR A 84 13.03 -9.44 -2.49
N SER A 85 11.72 -9.35 -2.74
CA SER A 85 10.82 -10.51 -2.73
C SER A 85 10.98 -11.42 -3.96
N MET A 86 11.34 -10.86 -5.12
CA MET A 86 11.74 -11.64 -6.29
C MET A 86 13.06 -12.37 -6.05
N LEU A 87 14.00 -11.71 -5.37
CA LEU A 87 15.31 -12.27 -5.03
C LEU A 87 15.32 -13.05 -3.70
N ARG A 88 14.15 -13.38 -3.13
CA ARG A 88 14.04 -13.98 -1.78
C ARG A 88 14.87 -15.26 -1.61
N HIS A 89 15.04 -16.03 -2.68
CA HIS A 89 15.79 -17.30 -2.67
C HIS A 89 17.31 -17.10 -2.62
N ARG A 90 17.80 -15.90 -2.94
CA ARG A 90 19.23 -15.55 -2.96
C ARG A 90 19.66 -14.76 -1.71
N MET A 91 18.82 -14.65 -0.68
CA MET A 91 19.11 -13.83 0.50
C MET A 91 18.74 -14.52 1.82
N PRO A 92 19.42 -14.17 2.94
CA PRO A 92 19.06 -14.69 4.25
C PRO A 92 17.64 -14.29 4.64
N ARG A 93 16.88 -15.24 5.19
CA ARG A 93 15.49 -15.03 5.58
C ARG A 93 15.27 -13.86 6.54
N ARG A 94 16.22 -13.60 7.44
CA ARG A 94 16.15 -12.47 8.39
C ARG A 94 16.19 -11.12 7.67
N LEU A 95 17.11 -10.98 6.70
CA LEU A 95 17.26 -9.78 5.89
C LEU A 95 16.02 -9.55 5.02
N TRP A 96 15.60 -10.57 4.27
CA TRP A 96 14.39 -10.51 3.46
C TRP A 96 13.18 -10.05 4.29
N ARG A 97 12.98 -10.63 5.47
CA ARG A 97 11.85 -10.29 6.33
C ARG A 97 11.93 -8.84 6.82
N GLY A 98 13.13 -8.35 7.15
CA GLY A 98 13.34 -6.95 7.53
C GLY A 98 12.97 -5.99 6.42
N LEU A 99 13.47 -6.23 5.21
CA LEU A 99 13.16 -5.43 4.02
C LEU A 99 11.68 -5.52 3.62
N HIS A 100 11.09 -6.71 3.73
CA HIS A 100 9.67 -6.90 3.41
C HIS A 100 8.74 -6.10 4.36
N TYR A 101 9.18 -5.79 5.58
CA TYR A 101 8.42 -4.93 6.49
C TYR A 101 8.42 -3.45 6.11
N LEU A 102 9.23 -3.02 5.14
CA LEU A 102 9.15 -1.67 4.57
C LEU A 102 7.79 -1.41 3.86
N VAL A 103 7.00 -2.46 3.58
CA VAL A 103 5.64 -2.31 3.07
C VAL A 103 4.73 -1.52 4.03
N TYR A 104 4.99 -1.56 5.34
CA TYR A 104 4.20 -0.82 6.33
C TYR A 104 4.40 0.71 6.26
N PRO A 105 5.64 1.25 6.35
CA PRO A 105 5.85 2.68 6.13
C PRO A 105 5.47 3.11 4.72
N ALA A 106 5.69 2.27 3.69
CA ALA A 106 5.24 2.58 2.32
C ALA A 106 3.72 2.76 2.24
N ALA A 107 2.94 1.90 2.92
CA ALA A 107 1.49 2.04 2.97
C ALA A 107 1.05 3.33 3.68
N VAL A 108 1.70 3.70 4.79
CA VAL A 108 1.40 4.97 5.48
C VAL A 108 1.65 6.17 4.57
N LEU A 109 2.81 6.21 3.91
CA LEU A 109 3.16 7.28 2.99
C LEU A 109 2.20 7.36 1.80
N LEU A 110 1.80 6.20 1.25
CA LEU A 110 0.83 6.13 0.16
C LEU A 110 -0.56 6.65 0.59
N LEU A 111 -1.00 6.31 1.80
CA LEU A 111 -2.27 6.79 2.36
C LEU A 111 -2.22 8.31 2.60
N LEU A 112 -1.11 8.83 3.14
CA LEU A 112 -0.91 10.28 3.31
C LEU A 112 -0.87 11.02 1.98
N HIS A 113 -0.10 10.50 1.01
CA HIS A 113 -0.07 11.01 -0.36
C HIS A 113 -1.49 11.07 -0.93
N SER A 114 -2.24 9.97 -0.85
CA SER A 114 -3.61 9.88 -1.38
C SER A 114 -4.59 10.79 -0.64
N LEU A 115 -4.48 10.92 0.68
CA LEU A 115 -5.37 11.74 1.51
C LEU A 115 -5.15 13.24 1.29
N LEU A 116 -3.89 13.65 1.09
CA LEU A 116 -3.53 15.07 0.95
C LEU A 116 -3.53 15.58 -0.49
N THR A 117 -3.50 14.71 -1.50
CA THR A 117 -3.46 15.13 -2.92
C THR A 117 -4.78 15.78 -3.33
N ASP A 118 -4.78 17.02 -3.84
CA ASP A 118 -5.96 17.57 -4.50
C ASP A 118 -6.23 16.79 -5.81
N PRO A 119 -7.38 16.10 -5.94
CA PRO A 119 -7.69 15.26 -7.10
C PRO A 119 -7.89 16.08 -8.38
N ASN A 120 -8.22 17.36 -8.27
CA ASN A 120 -8.38 18.25 -9.42
C ASN A 120 -7.03 18.75 -9.96
N LEU A 121 -5.91 18.38 -9.32
CA LEU A 121 -4.58 18.87 -9.67
C LEU A 121 -4.57 20.40 -9.73
N ILE A 122 -5.14 21.01 -8.70
CA ILE A 122 -5.04 22.45 -8.43
C ILE A 122 -4.28 22.56 -7.10
N ASN A 123 -3.52 23.63 -6.87
CA ASN A 123 -2.89 23.87 -5.56
C ASN A 123 -3.95 24.40 -4.58
N GLY A 124 -4.99 23.59 -4.33
CA GLY A 124 -6.13 23.89 -3.47
C GLY A 124 -6.22 22.95 -2.26
N HIS A 125 -7.35 23.01 -1.58
CA HIS A 125 -7.67 22.06 -0.50
C HIS A 125 -8.31 20.81 -1.09
N PRO A 126 -7.93 19.61 -0.65
CA PRO A 126 -8.59 18.38 -1.08
C PRO A 126 -10.09 18.42 -0.78
N ASP A 127 -10.91 18.16 -1.79
CA ASP A 127 -12.34 17.91 -1.59
C ASP A 127 -12.53 16.49 -1.03
N TYR A 128 -12.70 16.37 0.28
CA TYR A 128 -12.88 15.09 0.95
C TYR A 128 -14.17 14.35 0.54
N THR A 129 -15.11 15.03 -0.10
CA THR A 129 -16.35 14.42 -0.59
C THR A 129 -16.24 13.85 -2.00
N ASP A 130 -15.12 14.10 -2.69
CA ASP A 130 -14.83 13.47 -3.98
C ASP A 130 -14.83 11.93 -3.86
N GLY A 131 -15.33 11.25 -4.90
CA GLY A 131 -15.45 9.79 -4.88
C GLY A 131 -14.12 9.07 -4.66
N GLY A 132 -13.02 9.60 -5.21
CA GLY A 132 -11.67 9.08 -4.99
C GLY A 132 -11.22 9.26 -3.53
N LYS A 133 -11.60 10.37 -2.90
CA LYS A 133 -11.28 10.66 -1.49
C LYS A 133 -12.07 9.80 -0.53
N VAL A 134 -13.38 9.68 -0.74
CA VAL A 134 -14.24 8.79 0.06
C VAL A 134 -13.71 7.36 0.03
N PHE A 135 -13.24 6.87 -1.12
CA PHE A 135 -12.60 5.55 -1.22
C PHE A 135 -11.34 5.44 -0.36
N VAL A 136 -10.47 6.46 -0.36
CA VAL A 136 -9.25 6.50 0.46
C VAL A 136 -9.60 6.53 1.95
N GLU A 137 -10.57 7.34 2.36
CA GLU A 137 -11.01 7.44 3.76
C GLU A 137 -11.56 6.11 4.28
N ILE A 138 -12.43 5.45 3.50
CA ILE A 138 -12.93 4.11 3.82
C ILE A 138 -11.76 3.13 3.94
N THR A 139 -10.79 3.20 3.03
CA THR A 139 -9.60 2.34 3.08
C THR A 139 -8.80 2.56 4.36
N ILE A 140 -8.59 3.82 4.78
CA ILE A 140 -7.93 4.17 6.04
C ILE A 140 -8.70 3.59 7.23
N LEU A 141 -10.02 3.77 7.28
CA LEU A 141 -10.87 3.26 8.35
C LEU A 141 -10.83 1.73 8.43
N VAL A 142 -10.90 1.04 7.29
CA VAL A 142 -10.80 -0.43 7.22
C VAL A 142 -9.44 -0.91 7.72
N VAL A 143 -8.34 -0.27 7.29
CA VAL A 143 -6.98 -0.61 7.73
C VAL A 143 -6.80 -0.35 9.22
N ALA A 144 -7.33 0.76 9.73
CA ALA A 144 -7.27 1.12 11.15
C ALA A 144 -8.07 0.14 12.01
N ALA A 145 -9.32 -0.16 11.62
CA ALA A 145 -10.18 -1.11 12.30
C ALA A 145 -9.58 -2.52 12.30
N ALA A 146 -9.07 -2.98 11.16
CA ALA A 146 -8.40 -4.28 11.07
C ALA A 146 -7.14 -4.32 11.97
N SER A 147 -6.35 -3.25 11.97
CA SER A 147 -5.14 -3.13 12.80
C SER A 147 -5.48 -3.14 14.29
N TRP A 148 -6.55 -2.44 14.68
CA TRP A 148 -7.09 -2.43 16.04
C TRP A 148 -7.58 -3.81 16.47
N VAL A 149 -8.38 -4.48 15.64
CA VAL A 149 -8.84 -5.85 15.88
C VAL A 149 -7.64 -6.78 16.07
N ARG A 150 -6.64 -6.69 15.21
CA ARG A 150 -5.40 -7.47 15.34
C ARG A 150 -4.67 -7.17 16.66
N TYR A 151 -4.58 -5.91 17.06
CA TYR A 151 -3.97 -5.52 18.32
C TYR A 151 -4.71 -6.12 19.51
N ARG A 152 -6.04 -6.07 19.52
CA ARG A 152 -6.89 -6.69 20.55
C ARG A 152 -6.77 -8.22 20.62
N LEU A 153 -6.58 -8.87 19.47
CA LEU A 153 -6.41 -10.32 19.38
C LEU A 153 -4.97 -10.79 19.69
N ARG A 154 -4.02 -9.86 19.80
CA ARG A 154 -2.63 -10.16 20.14
C ARG A 154 -2.56 -10.77 21.55
N GLY A 155 -2.13 -12.03 21.64
CA GLY A 155 -2.02 -12.77 22.90
C GLY A 155 -3.21 -13.68 23.23
N LYS A 156 -4.43 -13.37 22.74
CA LYS A 156 -5.62 -14.23 22.91
C LYS A 156 -5.77 -15.27 21.79
N GLY A 157 -5.28 -14.95 20.59
CA GLY A 157 -5.52 -15.75 19.38
C GLY A 157 -6.99 -15.69 18.94
N LEU A 158 -7.31 -16.32 17.81
CA LEU A 158 -8.69 -16.47 17.32
C LEU A 158 -9.41 -17.68 17.94
N ARG A 159 -8.96 -18.16 19.10
CA ARG A 159 -9.58 -19.30 19.77
C ARG A 159 -10.85 -18.82 20.47
N PRO A 160 -12.01 -19.49 20.27
CA PRO A 160 -13.16 -19.22 21.10
C PRO A 160 -12.79 -19.51 22.57
N LEU A 161 -13.20 -18.61 23.47
CA LEU A 161 -13.19 -18.88 24.91
C LEU A 161 -14.04 -20.15 25.12
N LYS A 162 -13.47 -21.13 25.81
CA LYS A 162 -14.19 -22.35 26.21
C LYS A 162 -15.34 -22.00 27.14
#